data_AF-R0K2N4-F1
#
_entry.id   AF-R0K2N4-F1
#
_cell.length_a   1.000
_cell.length_b   1.000
_cell.length_c   1.000
_cell.angle_alpha   90.00
_cell.angle_beta   90.00
_cell.angle_gamma   90.00
#
_symmetry.space_group_name_H-M   'P 1'
#
loop_
_entity.id
_entity.type
_entity.pdbx_description
1 polymer ?
#
loop_
_entity_poly.entity_id
_entity_poly.type
_entity_poly.pdbx_seq_one_letter_code
_entity_poly.pdbx_strand_id
1 'polypeptide(L)'
;MAPDKPASLFVSLPLEVRHTIFEHAAARESAPKELLRFWFEKNEVEQLIAKHISENPDGPAPRAVYGDNEHEEERDSAEEVEGGEDDGEGEEDDEEEEEQGLEEEQDNGIEDDAGQVEHDNEGEVVESHGASARTAQLRPPTPTVRPHKKWRFIPKFMRLTHHPPPVELLLTCQQLYIEAKNWFYDAAVLRIYPTASFAHTSFFEEALGQISDAAFSPIHNIRRVEAVFVWDSTWIRAEETGVVGAVFPALLQQRASFLYKILSQAPDLHELVIHWHDSAQDHESANLMTDTLGPFYTLPATVKVKEHYIAADSRPSKRSIAGRRRVEFQNIVDMGLDRLF
;
A
#
# COMPACT_ATOMS: atom_id res chain seq x y z
N MET A 1 13.91 27.50 45.74
CA MET A 1 12.78 27.48 44.79
C MET A 1 13.36 27.63 43.41
N ALA A 2 13.35 26.56 42.61
CA ALA A 2 13.74 26.66 41.21
C ALA A 2 12.67 27.48 40.47
N PRO A 3 13.03 28.41 39.57
CA PRO A 3 12.05 29.14 38.79
C PRO A 3 11.29 28.15 37.91
N ASP A 4 9.96 28.21 37.95
CA ASP A 4 9.08 27.46 37.06
C ASP A 4 9.52 27.74 35.62
N LYS A 5 9.86 26.67 34.90
CA LYS A 5 10.15 26.73 33.46
C LYS A 5 8.92 27.35 32.80
N PRO A 6 9.03 28.46 32.03
CA PRO A 6 7.87 29.04 31.38
C PRO A 6 7.24 27.96 30.50
N ALA A 7 5.95 27.68 30.73
CA ALA A 7 5.19 26.78 29.88
C ALA A 7 5.32 27.25 28.43
N SER A 8 5.58 26.33 27.51
CA SER A 8 5.67 26.66 26.09
C SER A 8 4.42 27.43 25.68
N LEU A 9 4.59 28.62 25.09
CA LEU A 9 3.50 29.48 24.63
C LEU A 9 2.54 28.72 23.68
N PHE A 10 3.06 27.71 22.99
CA PHE A 10 2.26 26.82 22.14
C PHE A 10 1.25 26.00 22.96
N VAL A 11 1.65 25.45 24.10
CA VAL A 11 0.79 24.66 24.99
C VAL A 11 -0.27 25.52 25.68
N SER A 12 -0.08 26.84 25.76
CA SER A 12 -1.11 27.76 26.26
C SER A 12 -2.21 28.11 25.26
N LEU A 13 -2.07 27.75 23.98
CA LEU A 13 -3.13 27.96 22.98
C LEU A 13 -4.35 27.05 23.25
N PRO A 14 -5.57 27.42 22.82
CA PRO A 14 -6.71 26.49 22.83
C PRO A 14 -6.42 25.23 21.99
N LEU A 15 -7.05 24.11 22.36
CA LEU A 15 -6.84 22.81 21.70
C LEU A 15 -7.19 22.88 20.21
N GLU A 16 -8.28 23.56 19.89
CA GLU A 16 -8.79 23.73 18.53
C GLU A 16 -7.76 24.45 17.66
N VAL A 17 -7.12 25.49 18.20
CA VAL A 17 -6.06 26.23 17.50
C VAL A 17 -4.85 25.34 17.26
N ARG A 18 -4.48 24.50 18.23
CA ARG A 18 -3.37 23.55 18.05
C ARG A 18 -3.68 22.48 17.01
N HIS A 19 -4.91 21.97 16.97
CA HIS A 19 -5.35 21.02 15.94
C HIS A 19 -5.26 21.61 14.53
N THR A 20 -5.67 22.87 14.33
CA THR A 20 -5.49 23.57 13.04
C THR A 20 -4.01 23.70 12.68
N ILE A 21 -3.14 23.94 13.66
CA ILE A 21 -1.69 24.00 13.42
C ILE A 21 -1.15 22.62 13.05
N PHE A 22 -1.60 21.54 13.71
CA PHE A 22 -1.19 20.17 13.37
C PHE A 22 -1.61 19.81 11.95
N GLU A 23 -2.83 20.18 11.54
CA GLU A 23 -3.33 19.99 10.19
C GLU A 23 -2.46 20.71 9.16
N HIS A 24 -2.15 21.99 9.39
CA HIS A 24 -1.26 22.74 8.50
C HIS A 24 0.17 22.19 8.48
N ALA A 25 0.69 21.76 9.63
CA ALA A 25 2.03 21.19 9.72
C ALA A 25 2.11 19.79 9.08
N ALA A 26 1.00 19.06 9.05
CA ALA A 26 0.90 17.77 8.36
C ALA A 26 0.79 17.93 6.84
N ALA A 27 0.43 19.10 6.30
CA ALA A 27 0.43 19.32 4.87
C ALA A 27 1.86 19.21 4.31
N ARG A 28 2.09 18.26 3.42
CA ARG A 28 3.38 18.01 2.74
C ARG A 28 3.15 17.94 1.24
N GLU A 29 4.21 18.18 0.46
CA GLU A 29 4.17 18.07 -1.00
C GLU A 29 3.97 16.62 -1.47
N SER A 30 4.45 15.64 -0.71
CA SER A 30 4.22 14.23 -1.03
C SER A 30 2.80 13.79 -0.65
N ALA A 31 2.22 12.88 -1.43
CA ALA A 31 0.88 12.37 -1.13
C ALA A 31 0.90 11.42 0.09
N PRO A 32 -0.09 11.49 1.01
CA PRO A 32 -0.22 10.57 2.15
C PRO A 32 -0.23 9.08 1.78
N LYS A 33 -0.63 8.76 0.53
CA LYS A 33 -0.69 7.38 0.03
C LYS A 33 0.66 6.65 0.03
N GLU A 34 1.78 7.37 -0.04
CA GLU A 34 3.12 6.77 -0.05
C GLU A 34 3.68 6.47 1.36
N LEU A 35 3.00 6.91 2.44
CA LEU A 35 3.53 6.76 3.80
C LEU A 35 3.73 5.30 4.21
N LEU A 36 2.76 4.44 3.88
CA LEU A 36 2.84 3.03 4.24
C LEU A 36 3.91 2.32 3.41
N ARG A 37 4.03 2.65 2.11
CA ARG A 37 5.14 2.16 1.28
C ARG A 37 6.48 2.49 1.93
N PHE A 38 6.71 3.77 2.26
CA PHE A 38 7.95 4.19 2.90
C PHE A 38 8.19 3.46 4.23
N TRP A 39 7.15 3.21 5.00
CA TRP A 39 7.25 2.42 6.24
C TRP A 39 7.71 0.98 5.98
N PHE A 40 7.16 0.29 4.98
CA PHE A 40 7.59 -1.06 4.61
C PHE A 40 9.03 -1.07 4.07
N GLU A 41 9.36 -0.15 3.16
CA GLU A 41 10.71 -0.02 2.59
C GLU A 41 11.74 0.22 3.69
N LYS A 42 11.42 1.09 4.66
CA LYS A 42 12.27 1.36 5.82
C LYS A 42 12.50 0.11 6.67
N ASN A 43 11.44 -0.61 7.02
CA ASN A 43 11.55 -1.83 7.82
C ASN A 43 12.40 -2.91 7.12
N GLU A 44 12.21 -3.11 5.82
CA GLU A 44 13.00 -4.09 5.06
C GLU A 44 14.48 -3.69 4.98
N VAL A 45 14.77 -2.41 4.69
CA VAL A 45 16.15 -1.92 4.64
C VAL A 45 16.85 -2.07 6.00
N GLU A 46 16.15 -1.81 7.10
CA GLU A 46 16.69 -2.03 8.45
C GLU A 46 17.03 -3.52 8.69
N GLN A 47 16.17 -4.45 8.25
CA GLN A 47 16.43 -5.89 8.34
C GLN A 47 17.62 -6.33 7.48
N LEU A 48 17.71 -5.82 6.25
CA LEU A 48 18.81 -6.12 5.32
C LEU A 48 20.15 -5.59 5.85
N ILE A 49 20.16 -4.39 6.42
CA ILE A 49 21.36 -3.82 7.07
C ILE A 49 21.76 -4.67 8.27
N ALA A 50 20.82 -5.04 9.14
CA ALA A 50 21.09 -5.88 10.30
C ALA A 50 21.68 -7.24 9.90
N LYS A 51 21.12 -7.87 8.86
CA LYS A 51 21.64 -9.11 8.28
C LYS A 51 23.06 -8.92 7.75
N HIS A 52 23.32 -7.86 6.98
CA HIS A 52 24.64 -7.59 6.42
C HIS A 52 25.71 -7.38 7.51
N ILE A 53 25.37 -6.63 8.57
CA ILE A 53 26.26 -6.42 9.72
C ILE A 53 26.53 -7.75 10.45
N SER A 54 25.53 -8.62 10.55
CA SER A 54 25.71 -9.94 11.19
C SER A 54 26.60 -10.88 10.38
N GLU A 55 26.54 -10.81 9.05
CA GLU A 55 27.35 -11.62 8.14
C GLU A 55 28.77 -11.06 7.99
N ASN A 56 28.95 -9.73 8.08
CA ASN A 56 30.22 -9.03 7.91
C ASN A 56 30.44 -7.96 9.00
N PRO A 57 30.74 -8.34 10.26
CA PRO A 57 30.84 -7.39 11.38
C PRO A 57 31.99 -6.38 11.25
N ASP A 58 33.08 -6.77 10.59
CA ASP A 58 34.24 -5.90 10.34
C ASP A 58 34.16 -5.16 8.98
N GLY A 59 33.06 -5.37 8.23
CA GLY A 59 32.84 -4.76 6.92
C GLY A 59 32.47 -3.28 7.01
N PRO A 60 32.57 -2.53 5.89
CA PRO A 60 32.06 -1.16 5.82
C PRO A 60 30.54 -1.12 6.07
N ALA A 61 30.10 -0.18 6.90
CA ALA A 61 28.68 -0.02 7.26
C ALA A 61 27.82 0.25 6.01
N PRO A 62 26.78 -0.56 5.73
CA PRO A 62 25.97 -0.38 4.53
C PRO A 62 25.24 0.96 4.49
N ARG A 63 25.05 1.49 3.29
CA ARG A 63 24.27 2.70 3.04
C ARG A 63 22.87 2.33 2.56
N ALA A 64 21.85 2.77 3.31
CA ALA A 64 20.46 2.74 2.87
C ALA A 64 20.24 3.70 1.70
N VAL A 65 19.58 3.22 0.64
CA VAL A 65 19.05 4.03 -0.45
C VAL A 65 17.59 3.64 -0.65
N TYR A 66 16.70 4.58 -0.39
CA TYR A 66 15.26 4.45 -0.62
C TYR A 66 14.96 4.83 -2.08
N GLY A 67 13.84 4.34 -2.63
CA GLY A 67 13.47 4.67 -4.00
C GLY A 67 13.23 6.18 -4.16
N ASP A 68 13.97 6.81 -5.07
CA ASP A 68 13.72 8.21 -5.43
C ASP A 68 12.35 8.31 -6.11
N ASN A 69 11.55 9.27 -5.67
CA ASN A 69 10.22 9.60 -6.22
C ASN A 69 10.26 10.11 -7.68
N GLU A 70 11.43 10.11 -8.34
CA GLU A 70 11.69 10.85 -9.58
C GLU A 70 11.01 10.28 -10.85
N HIS A 71 10.26 9.18 -10.77
CA HIS A 71 9.61 8.58 -11.94
C HIS A 71 8.15 8.10 -11.74
N GLU A 72 7.42 8.65 -10.77
CA GLU A 72 5.98 8.33 -10.60
C GLU A 72 5.05 9.51 -10.93
N GLU A 73 5.49 10.47 -11.76
CA GLU A 73 4.63 11.55 -12.27
C GLU A 73 3.70 11.14 -13.43
N GLU A 74 3.79 9.92 -13.95
CA GLU A 74 2.92 9.47 -15.04
C GLU A 74 2.00 8.31 -14.63
N ARG A 75 0.69 8.55 -14.74
CA ARG A 75 -0.44 7.59 -14.80
C ARG A 75 -1.24 7.27 -13.53
N ASP A 76 -1.42 8.23 -12.63
CA ASP A 76 -2.52 8.14 -11.66
C ASP A 76 -3.26 9.49 -11.47
N SER A 77 -3.52 10.19 -12.59
CA SER A 77 -4.68 11.10 -12.67
C SER A 77 -5.98 10.28 -12.66
N ALA A 78 -6.21 9.57 -11.56
CA ALA A 78 -7.54 9.22 -11.12
C ALA A 78 -7.93 10.31 -10.12
N GLU A 79 -8.48 11.40 -10.66
CA GLU A 79 -9.27 12.33 -9.86
C GLU A 79 -10.16 11.50 -8.93
N GLU A 80 -10.03 11.78 -7.64
CA GLU A 80 -11.02 11.35 -6.65
C GLU A 80 -12.34 11.98 -7.08
N VAL A 81 -13.18 11.21 -7.77
CA VAL A 81 -14.59 11.56 -7.92
C VAL A 81 -15.20 11.41 -6.54
N GLU A 82 -15.14 12.50 -5.76
CA GLU A 82 -16.08 12.73 -4.67
C GLU A 82 -17.49 12.54 -5.25
N GLY A 83 -18.31 11.76 -4.55
CA GLY A 83 -19.68 11.48 -4.95
C GLY A 83 -20.47 12.78 -5.07
N GLY A 84 -20.64 13.24 -6.30
CA GLY A 84 -21.68 14.17 -6.69
C GLY A 84 -22.87 13.37 -7.23
N GLU A 85 -23.94 13.30 -6.45
CA GLU A 85 -25.28 13.04 -6.96
C GLU A 85 -25.63 14.22 -7.89
N ASP A 86 -25.63 14.01 -9.20
CA ASP A 86 -26.27 14.93 -10.15
C ASP A 86 -27.18 14.14 -11.08
N ASP A 87 -28.47 14.44 -10.93
CA ASP A 87 -29.62 13.87 -11.60
C ASP A 87 -29.85 14.72 -12.86
N GLY A 88 -29.39 14.24 -14.01
CA GLY A 88 -29.39 14.99 -15.26
C GLY A 88 -29.64 14.10 -16.47
N GLU A 89 -30.92 13.93 -16.81
CA GLU A 89 -31.41 13.36 -18.07
C GLU A 89 -30.80 14.10 -19.29
N GLY A 90 -30.33 13.34 -20.28
CA GLY A 90 -29.89 13.87 -21.57
C GLY A 90 -29.48 12.76 -22.54
N GLU A 91 -30.39 12.43 -23.45
CA GLU A 91 -30.25 11.47 -24.56
C GLU A 91 -29.30 11.96 -25.68
N GLU A 92 -28.96 11.01 -26.58
CA GLU A 92 -28.38 11.16 -27.94
C GLU A 92 -26.84 11.32 -28.02
N ASP A 93 -26.07 10.72 -28.93
CA ASP A 93 -26.23 9.64 -29.92
C ASP A 93 -24.81 9.33 -30.45
N ASP A 94 -24.59 8.06 -30.80
CA ASP A 94 -23.74 7.49 -31.85
C ASP A 94 -22.21 7.75 -32.09
N GLU A 95 -21.62 6.68 -32.66
CA GLU A 95 -20.42 6.54 -33.51
C GLU A 95 -19.04 6.11 -32.92
N GLU A 96 -18.82 4.79 -33.02
CA GLU A 96 -17.73 4.04 -33.69
C GLU A 96 -16.23 4.38 -33.50
N GLU A 97 -15.50 3.32 -33.09
CA GLU A 97 -14.17 2.83 -33.50
C GLU A 97 -13.00 3.81 -33.72
N GLU A 98 -11.93 3.62 -32.92
CA GLU A 98 -10.62 3.32 -33.51
C GLU A 98 -9.71 2.54 -32.54
N GLU A 99 -9.27 1.41 -33.06
CA GLU A 99 -8.35 0.42 -32.54
C GLU A 99 -6.92 0.97 -32.58
N GLN A 100 -6.28 1.16 -31.42
CA GLN A 100 -4.82 1.24 -31.34
C GLN A 100 -4.32 0.34 -30.22
N GLY A 101 -3.71 -0.76 -30.65
CA GLY A 101 -2.99 -1.70 -29.80
C GLY A 101 -1.87 -1.00 -29.04
N LEU A 102 -1.89 -1.16 -27.73
CA LEU A 102 -0.70 -0.94 -26.91
C LEU A 102 -0.11 -2.31 -26.63
N GLU A 103 0.98 -2.56 -27.35
CA GLU A 103 1.85 -3.71 -27.21
C GLU A 103 2.35 -3.87 -25.77
N GLU A 104 2.54 -5.14 -25.44
CA GLU A 104 2.97 -5.72 -24.17
C GLU A 104 4.33 -5.18 -23.71
N GLU A 105 4.44 -4.83 -22.43
CA GLU A 105 5.72 -4.96 -21.71
C GLU A 105 5.60 -6.08 -20.68
N GLN A 106 6.03 -7.27 -21.12
CA GLN A 106 6.42 -8.38 -20.26
C GLN A 106 7.73 -8.01 -19.54
N ASP A 107 7.67 -7.77 -18.23
CA ASP A 107 8.86 -7.81 -17.36
C ASP A 107 8.92 -9.20 -16.70
N ASN A 108 9.42 -10.18 -17.47
CA ASN A 108 9.76 -11.51 -16.98
C ASN A 108 11.15 -11.47 -16.33
N GLY A 109 11.20 -11.20 -15.02
CA GLY A 109 12.38 -11.43 -14.19
C GLY A 109 12.57 -12.93 -13.91
N ILE A 110 13.16 -13.65 -14.85
CA ILE A 110 13.70 -15.00 -14.62
C ILE A 110 15.19 -14.86 -14.27
N GLU A 111 15.51 -15.21 -13.03
CA GLU A 111 16.88 -15.42 -12.55
C GLU A 111 17.45 -16.70 -13.16
N ASP A 112 18.51 -16.58 -13.94
CA ASP A 112 19.42 -17.67 -14.28
C ASP A 112 20.83 -17.07 -14.42
N ASP A 113 21.60 -17.08 -13.33
CA ASP A 113 23.05 -16.87 -13.37
C ASP A 113 23.77 -18.07 -12.76
N ALA A 114 23.92 -19.10 -13.60
CA ALA A 114 24.85 -20.19 -13.41
C ALA A 114 26.01 -20.04 -14.39
N GLY A 115 27.16 -19.53 -13.91
CA GLY A 115 28.47 -19.91 -14.45
C GLY A 115 29.49 -18.79 -14.69
N GLN A 116 30.51 -18.72 -13.84
CA GLN A 116 31.86 -18.23 -14.16
C GLN A 116 32.87 -19.12 -13.41
N VAL A 117 33.41 -20.18 -14.02
CA VAL A 117 34.65 -20.22 -14.83
C VAL A 117 35.86 -19.65 -14.08
N GLU A 118 36.51 -20.49 -13.27
CA GLU A 118 37.86 -20.26 -12.76
C GLU A 118 38.86 -20.37 -13.91
N HIS A 119 39.60 -19.29 -14.17
CA HIS A 119 40.72 -19.28 -15.10
C HIS A 119 42.01 -19.17 -14.28
N ASP A 120 42.72 -20.30 -14.16
CA ASP A 120 44.11 -20.36 -13.74
C ASP A 120 44.96 -19.52 -14.70
N ASN A 121 45.77 -18.62 -14.13
CA ASN A 121 46.95 -18.10 -14.82
C ASN A 121 48.08 -17.84 -13.83
N GLU A 122 49.06 -18.74 -13.86
CA GLU A 122 50.32 -18.65 -13.15
C GLU A 122 51.27 -17.64 -13.81
N GLY A 123 52.05 -16.95 -12.97
CA GLY A 123 53.39 -16.48 -13.32
C GLY A 123 53.52 -15.01 -13.72
N GLU A 124 54.23 -14.21 -12.91
CA GLU A 124 55.66 -13.92 -13.11
C GLU A 124 56.12 -12.82 -12.13
N VAL A 125 57.29 -13.03 -11.55
CA VAL A 125 57.93 -12.19 -10.53
C VAL A 125 58.80 -11.13 -11.21
N VAL A 126 58.62 -9.85 -10.90
CA VAL A 126 59.67 -8.85 -11.11
C VAL A 126 59.73 -7.91 -9.91
N GLU A 127 60.85 -7.98 -9.19
CA GLU A 127 61.24 -7.04 -8.13
C GLU A 127 61.48 -5.64 -8.71
N SER A 128 60.94 -4.60 -8.05
CA SER A 128 61.41 -3.24 -8.24
C SER A 128 61.40 -2.48 -6.91
N HIS A 129 62.59 -2.07 -6.48
CA HIS A 129 62.82 -1.22 -5.33
C HIS A 129 62.41 0.23 -5.60
N GLY A 130 61.70 0.83 -4.64
CA GLY A 130 61.99 2.20 -4.19
C GLY A 130 61.22 3.35 -4.84
N ALA A 131 59.99 3.57 -4.38
CA ALA A 131 59.45 4.92 -4.15
C ALA A 131 58.32 4.81 -3.13
N SER A 132 58.46 5.46 -1.97
CA SER A 132 57.40 5.54 -0.96
C SER A 132 56.33 6.52 -1.46
N ALA A 133 55.53 6.07 -2.43
CA ALA A 133 54.24 6.64 -2.72
C ALA A 133 53.31 6.19 -1.60
N ARG A 134 52.75 7.14 -0.84
CA ARG A 134 51.55 6.87 -0.03
C ARG A 134 50.45 6.43 -1.00
N THR A 135 50.33 5.13 -1.21
CA THR A 135 49.14 4.52 -1.78
C THR A 135 47.99 4.95 -0.89
N ALA A 136 47.16 5.87 -1.37
CA ALA A 136 45.86 6.11 -0.79
C ALA A 136 45.14 4.76 -0.86
N GLN A 137 45.04 4.06 0.27
CA GLN A 137 44.23 2.85 0.35
C GLN A 137 42.83 3.23 -0.11
N LEU A 138 42.46 2.76 -1.31
CA LEU A 138 41.11 2.83 -1.83
C LEU A 138 40.24 2.16 -0.77
N ARG A 139 39.48 2.95 -0.02
CA ARG A 139 38.53 2.40 0.95
C ARG A 139 37.59 1.50 0.17
N PRO A 140 37.31 0.28 0.67
CA PRO A 140 36.38 -0.62 0.00
C PRO A 140 35.04 0.11 -0.20
N PRO A 141 34.41 -0.03 -1.38
CA PRO A 141 33.16 0.64 -1.67
C PRO A 141 32.11 0.23 -0.63
N THR A 142 31.38 1.22 -0.12
CA THR A 142 30.34 0.97 0.87
C THR A 142 29.18 0.21 0.22
N PRO A 143 28.78 -0.97 0.75
CA PRO A 143 27.67 -1.73 0.20
C PRO A 143 26.39 -0.88 0.28
N THR A 144 25.62 -0.89 -0.81
CA THR A 144 24.36 -0.15 -0.89
C THR A 144 23.21 -1.13 -0.72
N VAL A 145 22.28 -0.80 0.17
CA VAL A 145 21.08 -1.60 0.43
C VAL A 145 19.87 -0.83 -0.10
N ARG A 146 19.03 -1.52 -0.87
CA ARG A 146 17.80 -0.98 -1.45
C ARG A 146 16.62 -1.88 -1.06
N PRO A 147 15.44 -1.30 -0.84
CA PRO A 147 14.23 -2.08 -0.62
C PRO A 147 13.83 -2.82 -1.91
N HIS A 148 13.08 -3.90 -1.76
CA HIS A 148 12.51 -4.65 -2.85
C HIS A 148 11.42 -3.84 -3.56
N LYS A 149 11.38 -3.92 -4.90
CA LYS A 149 10.41 -3.16 -5.72
C LYS A 149 8.95 -3.52 -5.47
N LYS A 150 8.66 -4.59 -4.71
CA LYS A 150 7.29 -5.03 -4.39
C LYS A 150 6.51 -3.98 -3.59
N TRP A 151 7.19 -3.14 -2.81
CA TRP A 151 6.53 -2.14 -1.98
C TRP A 151 5.84 -1.02 -2.79
N ARG A 152 6.20 -0.85 -4.07
CA ARG A 152 5.47 0.05 -5.01
C ARG A 152 4.00 -0.31 -5.17
N PHE A 153 3.62 -1.54 -4.83
CA PHE A 153 2.23 -1.99 -4.94
C PHE A 153 1.40 -1.68 -3.68
N ILE A 154 2.01 -1.27 -2.56
CA ILE A 154 1.29 -0.92 -1.33
C ILE A 154 0.23 0.16 -1.57
N PRO A 155 0.53 1.32 -2.21
CA PRO A 155 -0.46 2.38 -2.38
C PRO A 155 -1.67 1.95 -3.21
N LYS A 156 -1.55 0.88 -4.02
CA LYS A 156 -2.66 0.35 -4.84
C LYS A 156 -3.75 -0.31 -4.00
N PHE A 157 -3.43 -0.84 -2.82
CA PHE A 157 -4.40 -1.54 -1.99
C PHE A 157 -4.43 -1.11 -0.52
N MET A 158 -3.48 -0.32 -0.04
CA MET A 158 -3.46 0.14 1.35
C MET A 158 -2.80 1.52 1.46
N ARG A 159 -3.52 2.49 2.02
CA ARG A 159 -3.06 3.89 2.13
C ARG A 159 -3.66 4.62 3.32
N LEU A 160 -2.95 5.62 3.83
CA LEU A 160 -3.47 6.57 4.82
C LEU A 160 -3.96 7.83 4.13
N THR A 161 -4.99 8.47 4.69
CA THR A 161 -5.53 9.73 4.16
C THR A 161 -4.80 10.98 4.66
N HIS A 162 -4.01 10.87 5.72
CA HIS A 162 -3.34 12.00 6.37
C HIS A 162 -1.87 11.70 6.63
N HIS A 163 -1.07 12.77 6.72
CA HIS A 163 0.30 12.70 7.22
C HIS A 163 0.36 12.91 8.73
N PRO A 164 1.30 12.27 9.43
CA PRO A 164 1.58 12.62 10.81
C PRO A 164 2.23 14.02 10.86
N PRO A 165 1.99 14.80 11.93
CA PRO A 165 2.70 16.03 12.17
C PRO A 165 4.23 15.82 12.14
N PRO A 166 5.03 16.84 11.77
CA PRO A 166 6.47 16.73 11.68
C PRO A 166 7.08 16.27 13.01
N VAL A 167 8.13 15.46 12.92
CA VAL A 167 8.78 14.87 14.11
C VAL A 167 9.33 15.97 15.02
N GLU A 168 9.77 17.09 14.45
CA GLU A 168 10.27 18.26 15.17
C GLU A 168 9.21 18.81 16.13
N LEU A 169 7.94 18.81 15.71
CA LEU A 169 6.81 19.22 16.55
C LEU A 169 6.58 18.20 17.67
N LEU A 170 6.65 16.91 17.33
CA LEU A 170 6.51 15.79 18.27
C LEU A 170 7.62 15.74 19.33
N LEU A 171 8.82 16.23 19.02
CA LEU A 171 9.97 16.20 19.93
C LEU A 171 10.04 17.39 20.90
N THR A 172 9.16 18.38 20.79
CA THR A 172 9.21 19.60 21.62
C THR A 172 8.92 19.33 23.10
N CYS A 173 7.84 18.61 23.41
CA CYS A 173 7.53 18.12 24.75
C CYS A 173 6.58 16.93 24.73
N GLN A 174 6.54 16.15 25.83
CA GLN A 174 5.71 14.95 25.94
C GLN A 174 4.21 15.23 25.77
N GLN A 175 3.73 16.37 26.26
CA GLN A 175 2.31 16.73 26.10
C GLN A 175 1.94 16.91 24.63
N LEU A 176 2.76 17.65 23.87
CA LEU A 176 2.53 17.87 22.44
C LEU A 176 2.71 16.60 21.62
N TYR A 177 3.66 15.74 21.99
CA TYR A 177 3.77 14.40 21.41
C TYR A 177 2.45 13.62 21.51
N ILE A 178 1.90 13.52 22.73
CA ILE A 178 0.66 12.77 22.99
C ILE A 178 -0.51 13.41 22.24
N GLU A 179 -0.64 14.73 22.29
CA GLU A 179 -1.74 15.46 21.66
C GLU A 179 -1.72 15.34 20.14
N ALA A 180 -0.57 15.61 19.51
CA ALA A 180 -0.41 15.51 18.07
C ALA A 180 -0.56 14.08 17.56
N LYS A 181 -0.08 13.08 18.33
CA LYS A 181 -0.32 11.66 18.03
C LYS A 181 -1.82 11.35 18.07
N ASN A 182 -2.52 11.77 19.12
CA ASN A 182 -3.96 11.55 19.25
C ASN A 182 -4.74 12.22 18.12
N TRP A 183 -4.45 13.50 17.84
CA TRP A 183 -5.03 14.24 16.73
C TRP A 183 -4.82 13.50 15.39
N PHE A 184 -3.60 13.02 15.13
CA PHE A 184 -3.31 12.32 13.88
C PHE A 184 -4.16 11.05 13.74
N TYR A 185 -4.24 10.22 14.77
CA TYR A 185 -5.01 8.97 14.70
C TYR A 185 -6.53 9.21 14.79
N ASP A 186 -6.97 10.35 15.30
CA ASP A 186 -8.35 10.81 15.15
C ASP A 186 -8.64 11.20 13.71
N ALA A 187 -7.75 11.95 13.03
CA ALA A 187 -7.95 12.46 11.68
C ALA A 187 -7.68 11.42 10.57
N ALA A 188 -6.69 10.56 10.75
CA ALA A 188 -6.27 9.60 9.75
C ALA A 188 -7.29 8.48 9.55
N VAL A 189 -7.49 8.10 8.29
CA VAL A 189 -8.28 6.94 7.89
C VAL A 189 -7.36 5.99 7.14
N LEU A 190 -7.35 4.72 7.55
CA LEU A 190 -6.68 3.65 6.80
C LEU A 190 -7.63 3.13 5.73
N ARG A 191 -7.33 3.41 4.47
CA ARG A 191 -8.05 2.90 3.30
C ARG A 191 -7.42 1.60 2.82
N ILE A 192 -8.22 0.54 2.74
CA ILE A 192 -7.81 -0.77 2.25
C ILE A 192 -8.72 -1.15 1.08
N TYR A 193 -8.13 -1.69 0.01
CA TYR A 193 -8.85 -2.17 -1.18
C TYR A 193 -8.62 -3.68 -1.30
N PRO A 194 -9.43 -4.52 -0.64
CA PRO A 194 -9.20 -5.96 -0.61
C PRO A 194 -9.34 -6.63 -1.98
N THR A 195 -9.98 -5.98 -2.95
CA THR A 195 -10.07 -6.51 -4.31
C THR A 195 -8.96 -6.00 -5.23
N ALA A 196 -8.18 -4.99 -4.81
CA ALA A 196 -7.07 -4.44 -5.60
C ALA A 196 -5.85 -5.37 -5.63
N SER A 197 -5.14 -5.38 -6.76
CA SER A 197 -4.02 -6.30 -7.00
C SER A 197 -4.46 -7.74 -6.74
N PHE A 198 -5.57 -8.16 -7.33
CA PHE A 198 -6.26 -9.43 -7.05
C PHE A 198 -5.36 -10.64 -7.31
N ALA A 199 -4.47 -10.52 -8.31
CA ALA A 199 -3.48 -11.54 -8.64
C ALA A 199 -2.39 -11.76 -7.58
N HIS A 200 -2.17 -10.78 -6.70
CA HIS A 200 -1.04 -10.77 -5.76
C HIS A 200 -1.49 -11.07 -4.32
N THR A 201 -2.24 -12.16 -4.13
CA THR A 201 -2.81 -12.55 -2.82
C THR A 201 -1.72 -12.77 -1.77
N SER A 202 -0.63 -13.47 -2.12
CA SER A 202 0.50 -13.70 -1.21
C SER A 202 1.14 -12.40 -0.72
N PHE A 203 1.31 -11.42 -1.61
CA PHE A 203 1.85 -10.11 -1.25
C PHE A 203 0.87 -9.29 -0.38
N PHE A 204 -0.43 -9.38 -0.66
CA PHE A 204 -1.46 -8.74 0.16
C PHE A 204 -1.43 -9.28 1.60
N GLU A 205 -1.36 -10.61 1.76
CA GLU A 205 -1.24 -11.26 3.06
C GLU A 205 0.10 -10.93 3.75
N GLU A 206 1.21 -10.94 3.01
CA GLU A 206 2.52 -10.56 3.53
C GLU A 206 2.49 -9.13 4.09
N ALA A 207 2.00 -8.16 3.31
CA ALA A 207 1.97 -6.76 3.72
C ALA A 207 1.07 -6.55 4.95
N LEU A 208 -0.12 -7.15 4.95
CA LEU A 208 -1.05 -7.05 6.08
C LEU A 208 -0.56 -7.84 7.32
N GLY A 209 0.19 -8.93 7.13
CA GLY A 209 0.85 -9.66 8.22
C GLY A 209 1.97 -8.82 8.84
N GLN A 210 2.88 -8.31 8.01
CA GLN A 210 3.98 -7.46 8.46
C GLN A 210 3.51 -6.20 9.18
N ILE A 211 2.44 -5.55 8.70
CA ILE A 211 1.89 -4.40 9.41
C ILE A 211 1.32 -4.84 10.75
N SER A 212 0.63 -5.97 10.87
CA SER A 212 0.04 -6.42 12.14
C SER A 212 1.05 -6.88 13.17
N ASP A 213 2.12 -7.56 12.74
CA ASP A 213 3.09 -8.20 13.62
C ASP A 213 4.20 -7.23 14.10
N ALA A 214 4.29 -6.04 13.50
CA ALA A 214 5.30 -5.06 13.86
C ALA A 214 5.07 -4.47 15.27
N ALA A 215 6.12 -4.49 16.10
CA ALA A 215 6.08 -3.97 17.48
C ALA A 215 5.63 -2.50 17.60
N PHE A 216 5.82 -1.71 16.54
CA PHE A 216 5.36 -0.33 16.43
C PHE A 216 4.49 -0.14 15.19
N SER A 217 3.51 -1.04 15.03
CA SER A 217 2.56 -0.95 13.93
C SER A 217 1.66 0.27 14.01
N PRO A 218 1.40 0.97 12.89
CA PRO A 218 0.34 1.97 12.83
C PRO A 218 -1.04 1.36 13.13
N ILE A 219 -1.27 0.06 12.86
CA ILE A 219 -2.58 -0.59 13.03
C ILE A 219 -3.10 -0.49 14.48
N HIS A 220 -2.20 -0.47 15.46
CA HIS A 220 -2.59 -0.47 16.87
C HIS A 220 -3.28 0.83 17.30
N ASN A 221 -3.03 1.93 16.59
CA ASN A 221 -3.59 3.24 16.92
C ASN A 221 -4.60 3.75 15.88
N ILE A 222 -4.82 3.02 14.78
CA ILE A 222 -5.81 3.40 13.78
C ILE A 222 -7.22 3.29 14.38
N ARG A 223 -7.95 4.40 14.34
CA ARG A 223 -9.32 4.51 14.88
C ARG A 223 -10.39 4.33 13.81
N ARG A 224 -10.06 4.62 12.55
CA ARG A 224 -10.99 4.61 11.42
C ARG A 224 -10.41 3.88 10.23
N VAL A 225 -11.17 2.93 9.70
CA VAL A 225 -10.82 2.13 8.52
C VAL A 225 -11.92 2.25 7.47
N GLU A 226 -11.51 2.41 6.22
CA GLU A 226 -12.36 2.33 5.04
C GLU A 226 -11.93 1.12 4.21
N ALA A 227 -12.80 0.14 4.05
CA ALA A 227 -12.56 -1.02 3.20
C ALA A 227 -13.41 -0.92 1.93
N VAL A 228 -12.78 -0.92 0.75
CA VAL A 228 -13.49 -0.79 -0.54
C VAL A 228 -13.38 -2.09 -1.31
N PHE A 229 -14.50 -2.81 -1.39
CA PHE A 229 -14.67 -4.00 -2.20
C PHE A 229 -15.28 -3.60 -3.53
N VAL A 230 -14.64 -4.01 -4.61
CA VAL A 230 -15.13 -3.81 -5.97
C VAL A 230 -15.24 -5.16 -6.64
N TRP A 231 -16.46 -5.52 -7.01
CA TRP A 231 -16.81 -6.82 -7.56
C TRP A 231 -17.62 -6.69 -8.85
N ASP A 232 -17.61 -7.74 -9.65
CA ASP A 232 -18.32 -7.80 -10.93
C ASP A 232 -19.04 -9.14 -11.08
N SER A 233 -20.05 -9.34 -10.23
CA SER A 233 -20.88 -10.56 -10.25
C SER A 233 -21.42 -10.88 -11.64
N THR A 234 -21.86 -9.89 -12.42
CA THR A 234 -22.43 -10.08 -13.75
C THR A 234 -21.40 -10.65 -14.72
N TRP A 235 -20.19 -10.09 -14.78
CA TRP A 235 -19.13 -10.61 -15.63
C TRP A 235 -18.64 -11.98 -15.17
N ILE A 236 -18.43 -12.17 -13.85
CA ILE A 236 -17.94 -13.43 -13.29
C ILE A 236 -18.91 -14.59 -13.60
N ARG A 237 -20.23 -14.35 -13.52
CA ARG A 237 -21.24 -15.36 -13.82
C ARG A 237 -21.43 -15.62 -15.32
N ALA A 238 -21.15 -14.62 -16.16
CA ALA A 238 -21.19 -14.76 -17.62
C ALA A 238 -19.97 -15.48 -18.19
N GLU A 239 -18.90 -15.61 -17.40
CA GLU A 239 -17.68 -16.32 -17.79
C GLU A 239 -17.94 -17.83 -17.96
N GLU A 240 -17.65 -18.35 -19.15
CA GLU A 240 -18.13 -19.65 -19.60
C GLU A 240 -17.34 -20.84 -19.04
N THR A 241 -16.08 -20.65 -18.59
CA THR A 241 -15.29 -21.76 -18.04
C THR A 241 -15.80 -22.21 -16.69
N GLY A 242 -16.53 -21.34 -15.96
CA GLY A 242 -17.06 -21.60 -14.62
C GLY A 242 -15.99 -21.67 -13.53
N VAL A 243 -14.70 -21.67 -13.89
CA VAL A 243 -13.58 -21.70 -12.95
C VAL A 243 -13.48 -20.36 -12.23
N VAL A 244 -13.71 -19.26 -12.95
CA VAL A 244 -13.70 -17.90 -12.37
C VAL A 244 -14.78 -17.78 -11.29
N GLY A 245 -15.99 -18.26 -11.58
CA GLY A 245 -17.11 -18.31 -10.64
C GLY A 245 -16.86 -19.13 -9.37
N ALA A 246 -15.91 -20.07 -9.39
CA ALA A 246 -15.52 -20.86 -8.21
C ALA A 246 -14.32 -20.26 -7.46
N VAL A 247 -13.27 -19.87 -8.19
CA VAL A 247 -11.99 -19.44 -7.61
C VAL A 247 -12.06 -18.02 -7.05
N PHE A 248 -12.68 -17.09 -7.78
CA PHE A 248 -12.66 -15.68 -7.41
C PHE A 248 -13.43 -15.42 -6.11
N PRO A 249 -14.65 -15.94 -5.90
CA PRO A 249 -15.35 -15.80 -4.61
C PRO A 249 -14.57 -16.39 -3.44
N ALA A 250 -13.88 -17.53 -3.63
CA ALA A 250 -13.05 -18.12 -2.59
C ALA A 250 -11.86 -17.21 -2.20
N LEU A 251 -11.17 -16.64 -3.20
CA LEU A 251 -10.08 -15.69 -2.97
C LEU A 251 -10.59 -14.39 -2.31
N LEU A 252 -11.76 -13.90 -2.71
CA LEU A 252 -12.40 -12.74 -2.08
C LEU A 252 -12.65 -13.00 -0.59
N GLN A 253 -13.23 -14.16 -0.26
CA GLN A 253 -13.48 -14.56 1.13
C GLN A 253 -12.18 -14.71 1.92
N GLN A 254 -11.14 -15.30 1.33
CA GLN A 254 -9.83 -15.42 1.95
C GLN A 254 -9.25 -14.03 2.29
N ARG A 255 -9.26 -13.09 1.35
CA ARG A 255 -8.74 -11.73 1.55
C ARG A 255 -9.57 -10.95 2.57
N ALA A 256 -10.89 -11.10 2.55
CA ALA A 256 -11.78 -10.53 3.55
C ALA A 256 -11.51 -11.09 4.95
N SER A 257 -11.32 -12.41 5.06
CA SER A 257 -10.96 -13.09 6.30
C SER A 257 -9.62 -12.60 6.86
N PHE A 258 -8.62 -12.43 5.99
CA PHE A 258 -7.33 -11.91 6.39
C PHE A 258 -7.45 -10.47 6.91
N LEU A 259 -8.15 -9.60 6.17
CA LEU A 259 -8.42 -8.24 6.63
C LEU A 259 -9.13 -8.23 7.99
N TYR A 260 -10.18 -9.03 8.17
CA TYR A 260 -10.88 -9.17 9.44
C TYR A 260 -9.93 -9.57 10.58
N LYS A 261 -9.03 -10.54 10.35
CA LYS A 261 -8.04 -10.98 11.34
C LYS A 261 -7.12 -9.83 11.76
N ILE A 262 -6.69 -8.98 10.84
CA ILE A 262 -5.85 -7.82 11.18
C ILE A 262 -6.65 -6.78 11.96
N LEU A 263 -7.87 -6.46 11.52
CA LEU A 263 -8.72 -5.48 12.21
C LEU A 263 -9.14 -5.94 13.62
N SER A 264 -9.29 -7.25 13.84
CA SER A 264 -9.57 -7.80 15.18
C SER A 264 -8.43 -7.58 16.19
N GLN A 265 -7.22 -7.26 15.71
CA GLN A 265 -6.05 -6.96 16.52
C GLN A 265 -5.82 -5.45 16.73
N ALA A 266 -6.69 -4.60 16.20
CA ALA A 266 -6.61 -3.15 16.33
C ALA A 266 -7.40 -2.68 17.58
N PRO A 267 -6.75 -2.45 18.74
CA PRO A 267 -7.44 -2.14 20.00
C PRO A 267 -8.14 -0.79 19.98
N ASP A 268 -7.62 0.17 19.21
CA ASP A 268 -8.15 1.54 19.12
C ASP A 268 -9.17 1.69 17.99
N LEU A 269 -9.55 0.63 17.27
CA LEU A 269 -10.50 0.71 16.17
C LEU A 269 -11.89 1.11 16.68
N HIS A 270 -12.44 2.19 16.15
CA HIS A 270 -13.75 2.72 16.55
C HIS A 270 -14.78 2.66 15.42
N GLU A 271 -14.34 2.85 14.18
CA GLU A 271 -15.22 2.88 13.01
C GLU A 271 -14.60 2.10 11.85
N LEU A 272 -15.43 1.25 11.23
CA LEU A 272 -15.14 0.59 9.98
C LEU A 272 -16.27 0.91 8.98
N VAL A 273 -15.92 1.56 7.88
CA VAL A 273 -16.83 1.80 6.76
C VAL A 273 -16.46 0.86 5.63
N ILE A 274 -17.39 0.00 5.22
CA ILE A 274 -17.21 -0.92 4.11
C ILE A 274 -18.01 -0.38 2.93
N HIS A 275 -17.32 -0.10 1.83
CA HIS A 275 -17.93 0.21 0.55
C HIS A 275 -17.98 -1.08 -0.27
N TRP A 276 -19.18 -1.54 -0.59
CA TRP A 276 -19.41 -2.70 -1.43
C TRP A 276 -19.91 -2.25 -2.80
N HIS A 277 -19.06 -2.37 -3.81
CA HIS A 277 -19.42 -2.11 -5.20
C HIS A 277 -19.63 -3.42 -5.93
N ASP A 278 -20.80 -3.60 -6.56
CA ASP A 278 -21.08 -4.77 -7.40
C ASP A 278 -21.89 -4.39 -8.65
N SER A 279 -21.71 -5.16 -9.70
CA SER A 279 -22.45 -5.10 -10.97
C SER A 279 -23.82 -5.79 -10.95
N ALA A 280 -24.18 -6.48 -9.85
CA ALA A 280 -25.44 -7.20 -9.72
C ALA A 280 -26.13 -6.89 -8.39
N GLN A 281 -27.44 -6.67 -8.44
CA GLN A 281 -28.30 -6.46 -7.27
C GLN A 281 -29.38 -7.56 -7.22
N ASP A 282 -28.95 -8.79 -6.92
CA ASP A 282 -29.82 -9.95 -6.83
C ASP A 282 -29.53 -10.78 -5.57
N HIS A 283 -30.30 -11.85 -5.36
CA HIS A 283 -30.17 -12.69 -4.17
C HIS A 283 -28.79 -13.36 -4.08
N GLU A 284 -28.18 -13.74 -5.21
CA GLU A 284 -26.86 -14.37 -5.21
C GLU A 284 -25.76 -13.36 -4.83
N SER A 285 -25.82 -12.12 -5.32
CA SER A 285 -24.84 -11.08 -4.95
C SER A 285 -25.01 -10.63 -3.51
N ALA A 286 -26.26 -10.52 -3.03
CA ALA A 286 -26.54 -10.24 -1.62
C ALA A 286 -26.02 -11.32 -0.67
N ASN A 287 -26.14 -12.60 -1.06
CA ASN A 287 -25.57 -13.71 -0.30
C ASN A 287 -24.05 -13.65 -0.26
N LEU A 288 -23.40 -13.43 -1.41
CA LEU A 288 -21.94 -13.30 -1.49
C LEU A 288 -21.44 -12.17 -0.58
N MET A 289 -22.10 -11.01 -0.62
CA MET A 289 -21.77 -9.88 0.26
C MET A 289 -21.93 -10.27 1.72
N THR A 290 -23.06 -10.90 2.09
CA THR A 290 -23.34 -11.30 3.47
C THR A 290 -22.32 -12.30 3.99
N ASP A 291 -21.96 -13.31 3.19
CA ASP A 291 -20.96 -14.32 3.54
C ASP A 291 -19.57 -13.70 3.70
N THR A 292 -19.21 -12.75 2.83
CA THR A 292 -17.91 -12.08 2.84
C THR A 292 -17.78 -11.10 4.01
N LEU A 293 -18.84 -10.33 4.29
CA LEU A 293 -18.81 -9.23 5.25
C LEU A 293 -19.32 -9.62 6.64
N GLY A 294 -20.03 -10.73 6.76
CA GLY A 294 -20.61 -11.25 8.01
C GLY A 294 -19.66 -11.21 9.21
N PRO A 295 -18.40 -11.68 9.08
CA PRO A 295 -17.44 -11.64 10.18
C PRO A 295 -17.15 -10.24 10.72
N PHE A 296 -17.18 -9.19 9.89
CA PHE A 296 -16.81 -7.84 10.33
C PHE A 296 -17.75 -7.28 11.39
N TYR A 297 -19.02 -7.71 11.43
CA TYR A 297 -19.98 -7.28 12.45
C TYR A 297 -19.63 -7.73 13.88
N THR A 298 -18.66 -8.63 14.05
CA THR A 298 -18.17 -9.04 15.39
C THR A 298 -17.03 -8.17 15.91
N LEU A 299 -16.49 -7.26 15.09
CA LEU A 299 -15.42 -6.35 15.51
C LEU A 299 -15.90 -5.41 16.62
N PRO A 300 -15.02 -5.00 17.55
CA PRO A 300 -15.36 -4.06 18.62
C PRO A 300 -15.44 -2.60 18.12
N ALA A 301 -16.04 -2.39 16.95
CA ALA A 301 -16.12 -1.10 16.26
C ALA A 301 -17.50 -0.89 15.65
N THR A 302 -17.85 0.36 15.35
CA THR A 302 -19.06 0.67 14.58
C THR A 302 -18.82 0.30 13.12
N VAL A 303 -19.54 -0.71 12.63
CA VAL A 303 -19.45 -1.16 11.22
C VAL A 303 -20.61 -0.57 10.42
N LYS A 304 -20.27 0.12 9.32
CA LYS A 304 -21.24 0.67 8.37
C LYS A 304 -20.97 0.09 6.99
N VAL A 305 -21.98 -0.50 6.35
CA VAL A 305 -21.88 -0.96 4.97
C VAL A 305 -22.60 0.03 4.06
N LYS A 306 -21.92 0.47 3.00
CA LYS A 306 -22.46 1.31 1.92
C LYS A 306 -22.46 0.50 0.64
N GLU A 307 -23.63 0.18 0.14
CA GLU A 307 -23.84 -0.60 -1.08
C GLU A 307 -23.89 0.32 -2.30
N HIS A 308 -23.17 -0.05 -3.36
CA HIS A 308 -23.06 0.70 -4.60
C HIS A 308 -23.25 -0.26 -5.78
N TYR A 309 -24.44 -0.25 -6.37
CA TYR A 309 -24.76 -1.13 -7.49
C TYR A 309 -24.68 -0.39 -8.83
N ILE A 310 -24.16 -1.08 -9.84
CA ILE A 310 -24.22 -0.63 -11.22
C ILE A 310 -25.55 -1.13 -11.81
N ALA A 311 -26.25 -0.29 -12.55
CA ALA A 311 -27.51 -0.66 -13.19
C ALA A 311 -27.29 -1.85 -14.14
N ALA A 312 -28.22 -2.82 -14.13
CA ALA A 312 -28.05 -4.11 -14.81
C ALA A 312 -27.87 -4.01 -16.33
N ASP A 313 -28.36 -2.94 -16.94
CA ASP A 313 -28.26 -2.61 -18.36
C ASP A 313 -27.01 -1.78 -18.70
N SER A 314 -26.34 -1.22 -17.69
CA SER A 314 -25.16 -0.38 -17.88
C SER A 314 -23.87 -1.20 -17.87
N ARG A 315 -23.01 -0.98 -18.87
CA ARG A 315 -21.65 -1.51 -18.89
C ARG A 315 -20.73 -0.53 -18.16
N PRO A 316 -19.98 -0.95 -17.14
CA PRO A 316 -19.07 -0.05 -16.46
C PRO A 316 -18.01 0.45 -17.45
N SER A 317 -17.87 1.77 -17.56
CA SER A 317 -16.82 2.40 -18.36
C SER A 317 -15.44 1.90 -17.92
N LYS A 318 -14.51 1.67 -18.85
CA LYS A 318 -13.13 1.25 -18.54
C LYS A 318 -12.43 2.19 -17.55
N ARG A 319 -12.84 3.46 -17.46
CA ARG A 319 -12.30 4.46 -16.51
C ARG A 319 -12.96 4.40 -15.12
N SER A 320 -14.16 3.83 -15.02
CA SER A 320 -14.86 3.67 -13.74
C SER A 320 -14.13 2.69 -12.82
N ILE A 321 -14.42 2.73 -11.51
CA ILE A 321 -13.83 1.83 -10.52
C ILE A 321 -14.12 0.36 -10.87
N ALA A 322 -15.37 0.05 -11.22
CA ALA A 322 -15.77 -1.31 -11.60
C ALA A 322 -15.20 -1.73 -12.96
N GLY A 323 -15.13 -0.83 -13.95
CA GLY A 323 -14.56 -1.16 -15.26
C GLY A 323 -13.06 -1.44 -15.18
N ARG A 324 -12.32 -0.67 -14.37
CA ARG A 324 -10.91 -0.98 -14.07
C ARG A 324 -10.75 -2.34 -13.41
N ARG A 325 -11.64 -2.68 -12.47
CA ARG A 325 -11.65 -4.00 -11.80
C ARG A 325 -11.92 -5.13 -12.79
N ARG A 326 -12.89 -4.97 -13.70
CA ARG A 326 -13.17 -5.94 -14.77
C ARG A 326 -11.96 -6.18 -15.65
N VAL A 327 -11.27 -5.12 -16.08
CA VAL A 327 -10.04 -5.24 -16.88
C VAL A 327 -8.97 -6.03 -16.13
N GLU A 328 -8.79 -5.77 -14.83
CA GLU A 328 -7.84 -6.55 -14.02
C GLU A 328 -8.22 -8.02 -13.92
N PHE A 329 -9.50 -8.33 -13.70
CA PHE A 329 -10.01 -9.70 -13.66
C PHE A 329 -9.85 -10.42 -14.99
N GLN A 330 -10.16 -9.76 -16.11
CA GLN A 330 -9.95 -10.31 -17.44
C GLN A 330 -8.46 -10.60 -17.68
N ASN A 331 -7.57 -9.67 -17.35
CA ASN A 331 -6.13 -9.87 -17.50
C ASN A 331 -5.62 -11.08 -16.70
N ILE A 332 -6.17 -11.33 -15.50
CA ILE A 332 -5.83 -12.51 -14.70
C ILE A 332 -6.23 -13.80 -15.42
N VAL A 333 -7.43 -13.82 -16.01
CA VAL A 333 -7.92 -14.98 -16.77
C VAL A 333 -7.04 -15.20 -18.01
N ASP A 334 -6.74 -14.13 -18.75
CA ASP A 334 -5.96 -14.17 -19.98
C ASP A 334 -4.52 -14.64 -19.75
N MET A 335 -3.92 -14.27 -18.60
CA MET A 335 -2.56 -14.65 -18.23
C MET A 335 -2.45 -16.06 -17.61
N GLY A 336 -3.58 -16.70 -17.32
CA GLY A 336 -3.66 -18.00 -16.67
C GLY A 336 -3.83 -17.91 -15.15
N LEU A 337 -4.76 -18.74 -14.63
CA LEU A 337 -5.08 -18.82 -13.20
C LEU A 337 -3.99 -19.49 -12.35
N ASP A 338 -3.04 -20.18 -12.99
CA ASP A 338 -1.86 -20.78 -12.34
C ASP A 338 -0.97 -19.72 -11.67
N ARG A 339 -1.03 -18.47 -12.14
CA ARG A 339 -0.27 -17.35 -11.56
C ARG A 339 -0.89 -16.77 -10.29
N LEU A 340 -2.05 -17.26 -9.85
CA LEU A 340 -2.72 -16.80 -8.62
C LEU A 340 -2.13 -17.41 -7.34
N PHE A 341 -1.32 -18.47 -7.46
CA PHE A 341 -0.84 -19.30 -6.35
C PHE A 341 0.68 -19.28 -6.17
#